data_AF-G4ZCS8-F1
#
_entry.id   AF-G4ZCS8-F1
#
_cell.length_a   1.000
_cell.length_b   1.000
_cell.length_c   1.000
_cell.angle_alpha   90.00
_cell.angle_beta   90.00
_cell.angle_gamma   90.00
#
_symmetry.space_group_name_H-M   'P 1'
#
loop_
_entity.id
_entity.type
_entity.pdbx_description
1 polymer ?
#
loop_
_entity_poly.entity_id
_entity_poly.type
_entity_poly.pdbx_seq_one_letter_code
_entity_poly.pdbx_strand_id
1 'polypeptide(L)' 'MDSSQTATTRSPWVNDEERFNCFICSKDFTVFRRKHHCRVCFEIICHNCSLTRKKMRVCVV' A
#
# COMPACT_ATOMS: atom_id res chain seq x y z
N MET A 1 -13.24 -12.30 20.75
CA MET A 1 -14.06 -12.09 19.54
C MET A 1 -14.92 -10.89 19.87
N ASP A 2 -14.59 -9.64 19.57
CA ASP A 2 -13.98 -9.00 18.41
C ASP A 2 -13.15 -7.82 18.98
N SER A 3 -11.85 -7.78 18.68
CA SER A 3 -10.96 -6.74 19.21
C SER A 3 -11.20 -5.45 18.42
N SER A 4 -12.15 -4.67 18.89
CA SER A 4 -12.50 -3.35 18.39
C SER A 4 -11.26 -2.46 18.34
N GLN A 5 -10.87 -2.10 17.12
CA GLN A 5 -9.71 -1.27 16.79
C GLN A 5 -9.86 0.11 17.44
N THR A 6 -9.05 0.36 18.45
CA THR A 6 -8.89 1.66 19.07
C THR A 6 -8.20 2.60 18.07
N ALA A 7 -8.94 3.62 17.66
CA ALA A 7 -8.48 4.74 16.84
C ALA A 7 -7.51 5.63 17.64
N THR A 8 -6.31 5.15 17.91
CA THR A 8 -5.17 6.01 18.27
C THR A 8 -4.56 6.49 16.96
N THR A 9 -4.80 7.76 16.60
CA THR A 9 -4.13 8.57 15.57
C THR A 9 -2.93 7.88 14.90
N ARG A 10 -3.21 6.90 14.03
CA ARG A 10 -2.20 6.10 13.36
C ARG A 10 -1.77 6.92 12.16
N SER A 11 -0.45 7.00 11.94
CA SER A 11 0.12 7.50 10.69
C SER A 11 -0.74 6.97 9.52
N PRO A 12 -1.13 7.80 8.53
CA PRO A 12 -1.97 7.36 7.42
C PRO A 12 -1.30 6.26 6.57
N TRP A 13 -0.03 5.95 6.85
CA TRP A 13 0.77 4.88 6.28
C TRP A 13 0.27 3.49 6.68
N VAL A 14 -0.25 2.74 5.72
CA VAL A 14 -0.70 1.35 5.89
C VAL A 14 0.50 0.43 6.14
N ASN A 15 0.41 -0.41 7.18
CA ASN A 15 1.45 -1.41 7.47
C ASN A 15 1.51 -2.46 6.35
N ASP A 16 2.71 -2.83 5.94
CA ASP A 16 2.93 -3.87 4.93
C ASP A 16 2.30 -5.20 5.33
N GLU A 17 2.31 -5.55 6.62
CA GLU A 17 1.76 -6.81 7.13
C GLU A 17 0.24 -6.91 6.94
N GLU A 18 -0.45 -5.77 6.83
CA GLU A 18 -1.92 -5.72 6.67
C GLU A 18 -2.37 -5.89 5.22
N ARG A 19 -1.46 -5.84 4.23
CA ARG A 19 -1.82 -5.91 2.81
C ARG A 19 -1.14 -7.07 2.09
N PHE A 20 -1.97 -8.01 1.64
CA PHE A 20 -1.54 -9.17 0.87
C PHE A 20 -1.64 -8.95 -0.64
N ASN A 21 -2.45 -8.00 -1.09
CA ASN A 21 -2.68 -7.70 -2.50
C ASN A 21 -2.55 -6.20 -2.81
N CYS A 22 -2.29 -5.91 -4.08
CA CYS A 22 -2.18 -4.54 -4.58
C CYS A 22 -3.52 -3.80 -4.49
N PHE A 23 -3.53 -2.61 -3.88
CA PHE A 23 -4.73 -1.78 -3.74
C PHE A 23 -5.42 -1.43 -5.07
N ILE A 24 -4.66 -1.35 -6.18
CA ILE A 24 -5.20 -1.00 -7.50
C ILE A 24 -5.67 -2.22 -8.30
N CYS A 25 -4.81 -3.23 -8.45
CA CYS A 25 -5.10 -4.38 -9.34
C CYS A 25 -5.50 -5.67 -8.62
N SER A 26 -5.57 -5.64 -7.28
CA SER A 26 -5.93 -6.76 -6.41
C SER A 26 -5.09 -8.03 -6.56
N LYS A 27 -3.98 -7.99 -7.30
CA LYS A 27 -3.03 -9.11 -7.42
C LYS A 27 -2.18 -9.23 -6.17
N ASP A 28 -2.02 -10.47 -5.69
CA ASP A 28 -1.22 -10.79 -4.50
C ASP A 28 0.24 -10.41 -4.66
N PHE A 29 0.83 -9.88 -3.60
CA PHE A 29 2.26 -9.64 -3.54
C PHE A 29 3.04 -10.95 -3.41
N THR A 30 4.21 -10.98 -4.02
CA THR A 30 5.12 -12.14 -3.99
C THR A 30 6.56 -11.65 -3.85
N VAL A 31 7.52 -12.57 -3.74
CA VAL A 31 8.96 -12.22 -3.69
C VAL A 31 9.39 -11.35 -4.88
N PHE A 32 8.79 -11.57 -6.06
CA PHE A 32 9.05 -10.80 -7.28
C PHE A 32 8.11 -9.61 -7.47
N ARG A 33 6.90 -9.67 -6.91
CA ARG A 33 5.94 -8.56 -6.91
C ARG A 33 5.97 -7.86 -5.55
N ARG A 34 6.94 -6.96 -5.40
CA ARG A 34 7.17 -6.24 -4.13
C ARG A 34 6.12 -5.17 -3.85
N LYS A 35 5.95 -4.88 -2.56
CA LYS A 35 5.09 -3.84 -2.01
C LYS A 35 5.73 -2.47 -2.21
N HIS A 36 4.90 -1.47 -2.50
CA HIS A 36 5.32 -0.09 -2.60
C HIS A 36 4.25 0.85 -2.10
N HIS A 37 4.63 1.88 -1.34
CA HIS A 37 3.66 2.88 -0.88
C HIS A 37 3.46 4.00 -1.89
N CYS A 38 2.21 4.37 -2.08
CA CYS A 38 1.84 5.65 -2.69
C CYS A 38 2.09 6.77 -1.68
N ARG A 39 2.86 7.80 -2.05
CA ARG A 39 3.14 8.95 -1.17
C ARG A 39 2.01 9.96 -1.06
N VAL A 40 0.88 9.72 -1.75
CA VAL A 40 -0.30 10.61 -1.75
C VAL A 40 -1.43 9.98 -0.93
N CYS A 41 -1.82 8.74 -1.26
CA CYS A 41 -2.91 8.05 -0.56
C CYS A 41 -2.42 7.04 0.50
N PHE A 42 -1.10 6.87 0.65
CA PHE A 42 -0.47 5.97 1.64
C PHE A 42 -0.79 4.48 1.50
N GLU A 43 -1.46 4.11 0.42
CA GLU A 43 -1.82 2.74 0.08
C GLU A 43 -0.66 1.93 -0.50
N ILE A 44 -0.80 0.60 -0.43
CA ILE A 44 0.20 -0.36 -0.90
C ILE A 44 -0.14 -0.87 -2.30
N ILE A 45 0.78 -0.64 -3.23
CA ILE A 45 0.65 -0.92 -4.66
C ILE A 45 1.83 -1.72 -5.20
N CYS A 46 1.65 -2.39 -6.34
CA CYS A 46 2.73 -3.08 -7.05
C CYS A 46 3.46 -2.14 -8.04
N HIS A 47 4.60 -2.59 -8.56
CA HIS A 47 5.41 -1.77 -9.48
C HIS A 47 4.62 -1.32 -10.72
N ASN A 48 3.80 -2.20 -11.31
CA ASN A 48 2.99 -1.90 -12.49
C ASN A 48 1.91 -0.84 -12.20
N CYS A 49 1.45 -0.78 -10.95
CA CYS A 49 0.46 0.18 -10.51
C CYS A 49 1.10 1.44 -9.92
N SER A 50 2.41 1.62 -10.08
CA SER A 50 3.14 2.76 -9.50
C SER A 50 3.86 3.58 -10.58
N LEU A 51 3.71 4.90 -10.52
CA LEU A 51 4.55 5.85 -11.24
C LEU A 51 5.58 6.44 -10.29
N THR A 52 6.82 6.52 -10.75
CA THR A 52 7.90 7.20 -10.01
C THR A 52 8.33 8.44 -10.77
N ARG A 53 8.12 9.64 -10.21
CA ARG A 53 8.63 10.92 -10.76
C ARG A 53 9.63 11.54 -9.80
N LYS A 54 10.88 11.71 -10.24
CA LYS A 54 11.94 12.51 -9.59
C LYS A 54 12.20 12.27 -8.07
N LYS A 55 11.74 11.14 -7.49
CA LYS A 55 11.84 10.63 -6.09
C LYS A 55 10.48 10.38 -5.40
N MET A 56 9.36 10.70 -6.03
CA MET A 56 8.02 10.41 -5.48
C MET A 56 7.35 9.25 -6.20
N ARG A 57 6.82 8.30 -5.42
CA ARG A 57 6.04 7.17 -5.92
C ARG A 57 4.56 7.42 -5.66
N VAL A 58 3.75 7.29 -6.70
CA VAL A 58 2.29 7.46 -6.65
C VAL A 58 1.60 6.29 -7.33
N CYS A 59 0.39 5.95 -6.91
CA CYS A 59 -0.44 4.99 -7.62
C CYS A 59 -0.89 5.56 -8.96
N VAL A 60 -0.94 4.70 -9.98
CA VAL A 60 -1.78 4.96 -11.15
C VAL A 60 -3.15 4.41 -10.85
N VAL A 61 -4.15 5.27 -10.97
CA VAL A 61 -5.55 4.87 -11.02
C VAL A 61 -5.93 4.53 -12.44
#